data_AF-A0A6N8F300-F1
#
_entry.id   AF-A0A6N8F300-F1
#
_cell.length_a   1.000
_cell.length_b   1.000
_cell.length_c   1.000
_cell.angle_alpha   90.00
_cell.angle_beta   90.00
_cell.angle_gamma   90.00
#
_symmetry.space_group_name_H-M   'P 1'
#
loop_
_entity.id
_entity.type
_entity.pdbx_description
1 polymer ?
#
loop_
_entity_poly.entity_id
_entity_poly.type
_entity_poly.pdbx_seq_one_letter_code
_entity_poly.pdbx_strand_id
1 'polypeptide(L)'
;MVYELSGLHTARDHYYSFSKDKEGKSLDDSGMLAEYGILDNPVKKTINERAYTLNDNLFVYHEGDIVVYQSIDTQKENKGLPETIVSLLKEKGSGSGQINIANLEGRTRLEVYMMIDEYHVKIIFYIHNIEELDNYFND
;
A
#
# COMPACT_ATOMS: atom_id res chain seq x y z
N MET A 1 6.57 22.88 4.76
CA MET A 1 7.58 22.04 5.44
C MET A 1 7.89 20.94 4.44
N VAL A 2 9.09 20.94 3.86
CA VAL A 2 9.46 20.05 2.75
C VAL A 2 10.10 18.81 3.37
N TYR A 3 9.41 17.68 3.35
CA TYR A 3 10.04 16.39 3.66
C TYR A 3 10.89 16.00 2.45
N GLU A 4 12.20 16.22 2.57
CA GLU A 4 13.16 15.87 1.53
C GLU A 4 13.54 14.39 1.71
N LEU A 5 12.81 13.49 1.04
CA LEU A 5 13.21 12.09 0.95
C LEU A 5 14.41 11.99 0.00
N SER A 6 15.61 12.20 0.55
CA SER A 6 16.88 12.07 -0.17
C SER A 6 17.34 10.61 -0.18
N GLY A 7 17.47 10.00 -1.37
CA GLY A 7 18.19 8.74 -1.47
C GLY A 7 17.90 7.92 -2.72
N LEU A 8 18.62 8.19 -3.81
CA LEU A 8 18.95 7.15 -4.77
C LEU A 8 20.33 6.63 -4.37
N HIS A 9 20.35 5.47 -3.71
CA HIS A 9 21.58 4.85 -3.24
C HIS A 9 21.67 3.43 -3.84
N THR A 10 22.88 3.01 -4.18
CA THR A 10 23.31 1.64 -4.54
C THR A 10 24.71 1.54 -3.90
N ALA A 11 25.16 0.49 -3.21
CA ALA A 11 24.86 -0.93 -3.27
C ALA A 11 25.13 -1.56 -1.88
N ARG A 12 24.07 -1.96 -1.15
CA ARG A 12 23.99 -3.13 -0.23
C ARG A 12 22.84 -3.09 0.80
N ASP A 13 22.14 -1.97 1.00
CA ASP A 13 21.11 -1.86 2.07
C ASP A 13 19.85 -1.05 1.65
N HIS A 14 19.12 -1.49 0.62
CA HIS A 14 17.88 -0.80 0.18
C HIS A 14 16.64 -1.55 0.63
N TYR A 15 15.91 -0.98 1.59
CA TYR A 15 14.61 -1.50 2.00
C TYR A 15 13.43 -0.63 1.53
N TYR A 16 13.69 0.50 0.85
CA TYR A 16 12.63 1.27 0.20
C TYR A 16 13.05 1.95 -1.11
N SER A 17 12.06 2.31 -1.93
CA SER A 17 12.20 3.12 -3.15
C SER A 17 11.15 4.23 -3.13
N PHE A 18 11.53 5.43 -3.56
CA PHE A 18 10.65 6.60 -3.59
C PHE A 18 10.60 7.21 -4.99
N SER A 19 9.41 7.58 -5.44
CA SER A 19 9.22 8.39 -6.64
C SER A 19 8.11 9.43 -6.42
N LYS A 20 8.34 10.64 -6.96
CA LYS A 20 7.36 11.73 -6.98
C LYS A 20 7.24 12.27 -8.40
N ASP A 21 6.02 12.50 -8.86
CA ASP A 21 5.75 13.11 -10.16
C ASP A 21 4.49 13.99 -10.10
N LYS A 22 4.41 14.94 -11.05
CA LYS A 22 3.22 15.78 -11.24
C LYS A 22 2.18 15.14 -12.16
N GLU A 23 2.61 14.17 -12.96
CA GLU A 23 1.79 13.47 -13.96
C GLU A 23 1.40 12.05 -13.50
N GLY A 24 1.53 11.75 -12.21
CA GLY A 24 1.42 10.39 -11.68
C GLY A 24 0.11 9.69 -11.96
N LYS A 25 0.12 8.38 -11.69
CA LYS A 25 -1.10 7.58 -11.76
C LYS A 25 -2.15 8.19 -10.84
N SER A 26 -3.28 8.57 -11.43
CA SER A 26 -4.54 8.80 -10.73
C SER A 26 -4.73 7.72 -9.66
N LEU A 27 -5.09 8.12 -8.44
CA LEU A 27 -5.48 7.20 -7.37
C LEU A 27 -6.89 6.64 -7.65
N ASP A 28 -7.10 6.12 -8.85
CA ASP A 28 -8.26 5.32 -9.17
C ASP A 28 -7.97 3.85 -8.88
N ASP A 29 -9.01 3.13 -8.49
CA ASP A 29 -8.89 1.71 -8.17
C ASP A 29 -8.57 0.87 -9.41
N SER A 30 -8.85 1.38 -10.62
CA SER A 30 -8.73 0.64 -11.88
C SER A 30 -7.30 0.15 -12.11
N GLY A 31 -6.30 0.98 -11.82
CA GLY A 31 -4.89 0.58 -11.90
C GLY A 31 -4.55 -0.60 -10.97
N MET A 32 -5.02 -0.55 -9.72
CA MET A 32 -4.80 -1.60 -8.72
C MET A 32 -5.54 -2.89 -9.09
N LEU A 33 -6.81 -2.78 -9.47
CA LEU A 33 -7.64 -3.91 -9.85
C LEU A 33 -7.06 -4.67 -11.05
N ALA A 34 -6.53 -3.95 -12.04
CA ALA A 34 -5.89 -4.54 -13.20
C ALA A 34 -4.67 -5.41 -12.85
N GLU A 35 -3.88 -5.05 -11.82
CA GLU A 35 -2.75 -5.87 -11.34
C GLU A 35 -3.20 -7.23 -10.81
N TYR A 36 -4.44 -7.33 -10.34
CA TYR A 36 -5.07 -8.58 -9.87
C TYR A 36 -5.93 -9.27 -10.95
N GLY A 37 -5.83 -8.82 -12.21
CA GLY A 37 -6.61 -9.36 -13.32
C GLY A 37 -8.11 -9.05 -13.21
N ILE A 38 -8.50 -8.04 -12.44
CA ILE A 38 -9.89 -7.60 -12.29
C ILE A 38 -10.13 -6.46 -13.27
N LEU A 39 -10.91 -6.75 -14.30
CA LEU A 39 -11.20 -5.81 -15.39
C LEU A 39 -12.64 -5.32 -15.30
N ASP A 40 -13.61 -6.21 -15.57
CA ASP A 40 -15.03 -5.84 -15.64
C ASP A 40 -15.91 -6.71 -14.73
N ASN A 41 -16.89 -6.08 -14.08
CA ASN A 41 -17.93 -6.70 -13.25
C ASN A 41 -17.39 -7.67 -12.19
N PRO A 42 -16.52 -7.22 -11.27
CA PRO A 42 -16.03 -8.10 -10.22
C PRO A 42 -17.17 -8.59 -9.33
N VAL A 43 -17.10 -9.88 -8.98
CA VAL A 43 -18.00 -10.46 -7.98
C VAL A 43 -17.53 -10.00 -6.60
N LYS A 44 -18.24 -9.03 -6.04
CA LYS A 44 -17.97 -8.51 -4.70
C LYS A 44 -18.65 -9.36 -3.63
N LYS A 45 -17.89 -9.75 -2.62
CA LYS A 45 -18.41 -10.39 -1.40
C LYS A 45 -17.98 -9.60 -0.17
N THR A 46 -18.95 -8.96 0.47
CA THR A 46 -18.71 -8.17 1.69
C THR A 46 -18.34 -9.09 2.85
N ILE A 47 -17.25 -8.76 3.55
CA ILE A 47 -16.84 -9.42 4.80
C ILE A 47 -17.41 -8.64 5.99
N ASN A 48 -17.18 -7.32 6.00
CA ASN A 48 -17.71 -6.39 6.99
C ASN A 48 -17.77 -4.97 6.41
N GLU A 49 -18.04 -3.96 7.24
CA GLU A 49 -18.15 -2.56 6.84
C GLU A 49 -16.85 -1.92 6.32
N ARG A 50 -15.69 -2.54 6.57
CA ARG A 50 -14.36 -2.07 6.17
C ARG A 50 -13.66 -3.00 5.18
N ALA A 51 -14.23 -4.16 4.87
CA ALA A 51 -13.54 -5.19 4.11
C ALA A 51 -14.47 -5.99 3.21
N TYR A 52 -13.95 -6.34 2.04
CA TYR A 52 -14.64 -7.19 1.06
C TYR A 52 -13.63 -7.96 0.21
N THR A 53 -14.09 -8.98 -0.49
CA THR A 53 -13.32 -9.65 -1.54
C THR A 53 -13.90 -9.36 -2.91
N LEU A 54 -13.04 -9.42 -3.92
CA LEU A 54 -13.40 -9.40 -5.33
C LEU A 54 -12.92 -10.71 -5.96
N ASN A 55 -13.77 -11.34 -6.78
CA ASN A 55 -13.49 -12.57 -7.54
C ASN A 55 -12.84 -13.71 -6.71
N ASP A 56 -13.05 -13.72 -5.40
CA ASP A 56 -12.40 -14.62 -4.44
C ASP A 56 -10.86 -14.69 -4.61
N ASN A 57 -10.23 -13.65 -5.16
CA ASN A 57 -8.78 -13.58 -5.37
C ASN A 57 -8.13 -12.38 -4.68
N LEU A 58 -8.86 -11.27 -4.57
CA LEU A 58 -8.40 -10.02 -4.00
C LEU A 58 -9.18 -9.71 -2.73
N PHE A 59 -8.45 -9.43 -1.65
CA PHE A 59 -8.99 -8.83 -0.44
C PHE A 59 -8.75 -7.32 -0.48
N VAL A 60 -9.81 -6.56 -0.21
CA VAL A 60 -9.76 -5.11 -0.11
C VAL A 60 -10.19 -4.69 1.29
N TYR A 61 -9.36 -3.89 1.94
CA TYR A 61 -9.65 -3.24 3.21
C TYR A 61 -9.66 -1.73 3.01
N HIS A 62 -10.58 -1.03 3.66
CA HIS A 62 -10.64 0.43 3.58
C HIS A 62 -10.94 1.03 4.95
N GLU A 63 -10.34 2.19 5.22
CA GLU A 63 -10.66 2.99 6.40
C GLU A 63 -10.54 4.49 6.12
N GLY A 64 -11.70 5.13 5.88
CA GLY A 64 -11.71 6.49 5.33
C GLY A 64 -11.25 6.46 3.87
N ASP A 65 -10.34 7.36 3.52
CA ASP A 65 -9.81 7.51 2.16
C ASP A 65 -8.54 6.68 1.91
N ILE A 66 -8.22 5.76 2.82
CA ILE A 66 -7.11 4.80 2.66
C ILE A 66 -7.68 3.44 2.26
N VAL A 67 -7.16 2.88 1.16
CA VAL A 67 -7.55 1.57 0.65
C VAL A 67 -6.33 0.66 0.57
N VAL A 68 -6.46 -0.58 1.04
CA VAL A 68 -5.42 -1.60 1.04
C VAL A 68 -5.87 -2.78 0.18
N TYR A 69 -5.02 -3.18 -0.75
CA TYR A 69 -5.20 -4.28 -1.68
C TYR A 69 -4.18 -5.37 -1.37
N GLN A 70 -4.63 -6.62 -1.30
CA GLN A 70 -3.75 -7.77 -1.17
C GLN A 70 -4.43 -9.05 -1.66
N SER A 71 -3.66 -10.01 -2.18
CA SER A 71 -4.22 -11.32 -2.52
C SER A 71 -4.85 -11.98 -1.29
N ILE A 72 -5.87 -12.84 -1.49
CA ILE A 72 -6.47 -13.58 -0.38
C ILE A 72 -5.46 -14.47 0.33
N ASP A 73 -4.47 -15.02 -0.38
CA ASP A 73 -3.44 -15.85 0.25
C ASP A 73 -2.47 -15.00 1.08
N THR A 74 -2.07 -13.83 0.58
CA THR A 74 -1.34 -12.81 1.35
C THR A 74 -2.11 -12.43 2.63
N GLN A 75 -3.43 -12.25 2.53
CA GLN A 75 -4.27 -11.89 3.67
C GLN A 75 -4.30 -12.97 4.75
N LYS A 76 -4.36 -14.25 4.35
CA LYS A 76 -4.38 -15.37 5.31
C LYS A 76 -3.08 -15.45 6.10
N GLU A 77 -1.96 -15.17 5.45
CA GLU A 77 -0.62 -15.15 6.06
C GLU A 77 -0.39 -13.91 6.92
N ASN A 78 -0.95 -12.76 6.52
CA ASN A 78 -0.74 -11.47 7.17
C ASN A 78 -2.04 -10.90 7.78
N LYS A 79 -2.76 -11.69 8.58
CA LYS A 79 -3.97 -11.21 9.25
C LYS A 79 -3.66 -10.02 10.18
N GLY A 80 -4.40 -8.93 10.04
CA GLY A 80 -4.21 -7.71 10.83
C GLY A 80 -3.21 -6.70 10.25
N LEU A 81 -2.42 -7.10 9.24
CA LEU A 81 -1.43 -6.22 8.61
C LEU A 81 -2.07 -4.98 7.94
N PRO A 82 -3.19 -5.08 7.21
CA PRO A 82 -3.87 -3.90 6.66
C PRO A 82 -4.23 -2.87 7.73
N GLU A 83 -4.80 -3.31 8.85
CA GLU A 83 -5.20 -2.45 9.97
C GLU A 83 -4.00 -1.75 10.61
N THR A 84 -2.88 -2.47 10.78
CA THR A 84 -1.65 -1.90 11.34
C THR A 84 -1.04 -0.86 10.41
N ILE A 85 -0.95 -1.13 9.10
CA ILE A 85 -0.40 -0.18 8.12
C ILE A 85 -1.26 1.09 8.07
N VAL A 86 -2.58 0.94 8.05
CA VAL A 86 -3.49 2.09 8.02
C VAL A 86 -3.35 2.94 9.28
N SER A 87 -3.23 2.30 10.45
CA SER A 87 -3.03 3.00 11.72
C SER A 87 -1.73 3.80 11.71
N LEU A 88 -0.63 3.18 11.27
CA LEU A 88 0.68 3.82 11.15
C LEU A 88 0.66 5.02 10.18
N LEU A 89 0.04 4.87 9.01
CA LEU A 89 -0.08 5.97 8.04
C LEU A 89 -0.90 7.15 8.58
N LYS A 90 -1.97 6.86 9.34
CA LYS A 90 -2.79 7.90 10.00
C LYS A 90 -2.01 8.62 11.09
N GLU A 91 -1.25 7.92 11.92
CA GLU A 91 -0.38 8.52 12.93
C GLU A 91 0.65 9.47 12.31
N LYS A 92 1.13 9.16 11.10
CA LYS A 92 2.07 10.00 10.34
C LYS A 92 1.38 11.08 9.49
N GLY A 93 0.06 11.26 9.63
CA GLY A 93 -0.68 12.37 9.02
C GLY A 93 -1.13 12.15 7.57
N SER A 94 -1.03 10.93 7.04
CA SER A 94 -1.58 10.60 5.72
C SER A 94 -3.09 10.34 5.83
N GLY A 95 -3.89 11.22 5.24
CA GLY A 95 -5.35 11.13 5.26
C GLY A 95 -5.96 10.25 4.15
N SER A 96 -5.22 10.03 3.06
CA SER A 96 -5.67 9.28 1.89
C SER A 96 -4.53 8.52 1.22
N GLY A 97 -4.85 7.42 0.55
CA GLY A 97 -3.87 6.66 -0.22
C GLY A 97 -4.33 5.26 -0.60
N GLN A 98 -3.58 4.63 -1.49
CA GLN A 98 -3.76 3.24 -1.88
C GLN A 98 -2.51 2.44 -1.50
N ILE A 99 -2.68 1.28 -0.88
CA ILE A 99 -1.58 0.40 -0.50
C ILE A 99 -1.75 -0.96 -1.19
N ASN A 100 -0.71 -1.45 -1.84
CA ASN A 100 -0.65 -2.81 -2.36
C ASN A 100 0.31 -3.66 -1.51
N ILE A 101 -0.17 -4.79 -0.98
CA ILE A 101 0.62 -5.73 -0.18
C ILE A 101 0.82 -7.01 -0.97
N ALA A 102 2.08 -7.36 -1.19
CA ALA A 102 2.46 -8.61 -1.86
C ALA A 102 3.48 -9.38 -1.02
N ASN A 103 3.24 -10.67 -0.81
CA ASN A 103 4.24 -11.56 -0.24
C ASN A 103 5.20 -12.00 -1.35
N LEU A 104 6.48 -11.80 -1.08
CA LEU A 104 7.60 -12.33 -1.83
C LEU A 104 8.28 -13.41 -0.98
N GLU A 105 9.10 -14.26 -1.60
CA GLU A 105 9.84 -15.29 -0.84
C GLU A 105 10.70 -14.64 0.26
N GLY A 106 10.25 -14.78 1.52
CA GLY A 106 10.93 -14.28 2.71
C GLY A 106 10.70 -12.80 3.07
N ARG A 107 9.90 -12.04 2.30
CA ARG A 107 9.64 -10.61 2.57
C ARG A 107 8.24 -10.19 2.14
N THR A 108 7.71 -9.15 2.79
CA THR A 108 6.50 -8.45 2.36
C THR A 108 6.88 -7.18 1.62
N ARG A 109 6.38 -7.02 0.40
CA ARG A 109 6.47 -5.77 -0.35
C ARG A 109 5.22 -4.94 -0.09
N LEU A 110 5.41 -3.68 0.29
CA LEU A 110 4.37 -2.69 0.46
C LEU A 110 4.56 -1.57 -0.55
N GLU A 111 3.58 -1.36 -1.43
CA GLU A 111 3.60 -0.21 -2.33
C GLU A 111 2.53 0.78 -1.89
N VAL A 112 2.94 1.95 -1.41
CA VAL A 112 2.09 3.02 -0.91
C VAL A 112 2.01 4.12 -1.97
N TYR A 113 0.80 4.48 -2.35
CA TYR A 113 0.49 5.53 -3.31
C TYR A 113 -0.34 6.60 -2.60
N MET A 114 0.09 7.86 -2.66
CA MET A 114 -0.54 8.96 -1.94
C MET A 114 -0.41 10.28 -2.70
N MET A 115 -1.25 11.26 -2.36
CA MET A 115 -1.15 12.62 -2.85
C MET A 115 -0.53 13.51 -1.77
N ILE A 116 0.53 14.23 -2.11
CA ILE A 116 1.13 15.27 -1.26
C ILE A 116 1.13 16.56 -2.07
N ASP A 117 0.34 17.54 -1.63
CA ASP A 117 0.05 18.76 -2.38
C ASP A 117 -0.46 18.45 -3.80
N GLU A 118 0.31 18.82 -4.83
CA GLU A 118 0.02 18.58 -6.25
C GLU A 118 0.78 17.36 -6.82
N TYR A 119 1.46 16.58 -5.98
CA TYR A 119 2.32 15.48 -6.40
C TYR A 119 1.72 14.12 -6.06
N HIS A 120 1.81 13.20 -7.01
CA HIS A 120 1.64 11.79 -6.75
C HIS A 120 2.96 11.25 -6.19
N VAL A 121 2.85 10.52 -5.09
CA VAL A 121 3.97 9.92 -4.39
C VAL A 121 3.76 8.42 -4.36
N LYS A 122 4.78 7.68 -4.81
CA LYS A 122 4.87 6.23 -4.63
C LYS A 122 6.06 5.91 -3.74
N ILE A 123 5.82 5.13 -2.70
CA ILE A 123 6.85 4.58 -1.82
C ILE A 123 6.72 3.06 -1.84
N ILE A 124 7.81 2.35 -2.10
CA ILE A 124 7.86 0.89 -2.03
C ILE A 124 8.71 0.52 -0.85
N PHE A 125 8.21 -0.30 0.07
CA PHE A 125 8.98 -0.90 1.16
C PHE A 125 9.12 -2.40 0.95
N TYR A 126 10.24 -2.97 1.39
CA TYR A 126 10.44 -4.40 1.54
C TYR A 126 10.72 -4.68 3.00
N ILE A 127 9.83 -5.37 3.69
CA ILE A 127 9.92 -5.59 5.14
C ILE A 127 9.88 -7.09 5.46
N HIS A 128 10.59 -7.52 6.51
CA HIS A 128 10.39 -8.87 7.06
C HIS A 128 9.31 -8.90 8.13
N ASN A 129 9.13 -7.79 8.85
CA ASN A 129 8.09 -7.62 9.86
C ASN A 129 7.57 -6.16 9.85
N ILE A 130 6.39 -5.94 10.44
CA ILE A 130 5.72 -4.65 10.42
C ILE A 130 6.44 -3.56 11.23
N GLU A 131 7.20 -3.93 12.26
CA GLU A 131 7.96 -3.00 13.11
C GLU A 131 9.10 -2.32 12.31
N GLU A 132 9.55 -2.93 11.20
CA GLU A 132 10.50 -2.30 10.28
C GLU A 132 9.91 -1.03 9.63
N LEU A 133 8.58 -0.89 9.54
CA LEU A 133 7.98 0.32 8.99
C LEU A 133 8.27 1.56 9.81
N ASP A 134 8.25 1.46 11.14
CA ASP A 134 8.51 2.60 12.02
C ASP A 134 9.89 3.22 11.74
N ASN A 135 10.87 2.39 11.36
CA ASN A 135 12.21 2.87 11.01
C ASN A 135 12.23 3.74 9.74
N TYR A 136 11.29 3.58 8.81
CA TYR A 136 11.24 4.40 7.60
C TYR A 136 10.51 5.73 7.78
N PHE A 137 9.66 5.85 8.81
CA PHE A 137 8.85 7.04 9.05
C PHE A 137 9.36 7.89 10.25
N ASN A 138 10.59 7.65 10.70
CA ASN A 138 11.19 8.30 11.86
C ASN A 138 12.05 9.56 11.56
N ASP A 139 12.03 10.06 10.32
CA ASP A 139 12.68 11.33 9.94
C ASP A 139 11.68 12.42 9.52
#